data_AF-R7V028-F1
#
_entry.id   AF-R7V028-F1
#
_cell.length_a   1.000
_cell.length_b   1.000
_cell.length_c   1.000
_cell.angle_alpha   90.00
_cell.angle_beta   90.00
_cell.angle_gamma   90.00
#
_symmetry.space_group_name_H-M   'P 1'
#
loop_
_entity.id
_entity.type
_entity.pdbx_description
1 polymer ?
#
loop_
_entity_poly.entity_id
_entity_poly.type
_entity_poly.pdbx_seq_one_letter_code
_entity_poly.pdbx_strand_id
1 'polypeptide(L)'
;MAAQQLEDFFRSRGLAHLISTFQDEKRRIAKIWYLVRQRRIFVIAYFRLADGLRAFGLLDKIKAYPEAFWLLFQFHKTELNSEIILDLYTEPTLAEMLSNLRQKQVQAITYWRDFVCDLEDEDPARLADLLGFLTGARSIPPLGFQQLPLTSTF
;
A
#
# COMPACT_ATOMS: atom_id res chain seq x y z
N MET A 1 -12.99 -17.09 40.94
CA MET A 1 -14.06 -16.25 40.35
C MET A 1 -13.58 -15.46 39.13
N ALA A 2 -12.49 -14.68 39.23
CA ALA A 2 -11.97 -13.88 38.10
C ALA A 2 -11.45 -14.71 36.90
N ALA A 3 -10.84 -15.87 37.14
CA ALA A 3 -10.33 -16.74 36.06
C ALA A 3 -11.46 -17.32 35.19
N GLN A 4 -12.58 -17.73 35.81
CA GLN A 4 -13.75 -18.27 35.09
C GLN A 4 -14.37 -17.22 34.16
N GLN A 5 -14.59 -16.00 34.66
CA GLN A 5 -15.14 -14.90 33.87
C GLN A 5 -14.26 -14.53 32.67
N LEU A 6 -12.94 -14.66 32.83
CA LEU A 6 -11.97 -14.38 31.78
C LEU A 6 -12.00 -15.48 30.70
N GLU A 7 -12.12 -16.74 31.10
CA GLU A 7 -12.26 -17.87 30.16
C GLU A 7 -13.57 -17.80 29.37
N ASP A 8 -14.69 -17.43 30.02
CA ASP A 8 -15.97 -17.22 29.36
C ASP A 8 -15.92 -16.04 28.37
N PHE A 9 -15.18 -14.98 28.71
CA PHE A 9 -14.92 -13.86 27.80
C PHE A 9 -14.12 -14.30 26.56
N PHE A 10 -13.11 -15.17 26.70
CA PHE A 10 -12.36 -15.67 25.54
C PHE A 10 -13.19 -16.62 24.68
N ARG A 11 -13.98 -17.51 25.31
CA ARG A 11 -14.86 -18.43 24.59
C ARG A 11 -15.93 -17.70 23.77
N SER A 12 -16.59 -16.69 24.36
CA SER A 12 -17.60 -15.89 23.67
C SER A 12 -17.07 -15.05 22.49
N ARG A 13 -15.75 -14.84 22.40
CA ARG A 13 -15.10 -14.05 21.34
C ARG A 13 -14.35 -14.92 20.30
N GLY A 14 -14.51 -16.24 20.33
CA GLY A 14 -13.82 -17.17 19.41
C GLY A 14 -12.32 -17.36 19.71
N LEU A 15 -11.88 -16.92 20.88
CA LEU A 15 -10.47 -16.94 21.31
C LEU A 15 -10.14 -18.13 22.22
N ALA A 16 -10.98 -19.18 22.19
CA ALA A 16 -10.83 -20.36 23.04
C ALA A 16 -9.50 -21.10 22.80
N HIS A 17 -8.95 -21.04 21.58
CA HIS A 17 -7.65 -21.62 21.22
C HIS A 17 -6.48 -20.98 21.98
N LEU A 18 -6.62 -19.74 22.45
CA LEU A 18 -5.60 -19.10 23.26
C LEU A 18 -5.56 -19.74 24.65
N ILE A 19 -6.71 -20.14 25.21
CA ILE A 19 -6.84 -20.68 26.58
C ILE A 19 -5.89 -21.87 26.82
N SER A 20 -5.73 -22.75 25.82
CA SER A 20 -4.88 -23.96 25.88
C SER A 20 -3.39 -23.71 25.64
N THR A 21 -3.00 -22.57 25.05
CA THR A 21 -1.58 -22.23 24.78
C THR A 21 -0.84 -21.76 26.05
N PHE A 22 -1.53 -21.74 27.18
CA PHE A 22 -1.12 -20.99 28.36
C PHE A 22 -0.86 -21.90 29.57
N GLN A 23 0.36 -22.40 29.67
CA GLN A 23 0.82 -23.14 30.86
C GLN A 23 1.31 -22.23 32.00
N ASP A 24 1.62 -20.96 31.71
CA ASP A 24 2.18 -19.99 32.67
C ASP A 24 1.24 -18.79 32.86
N GLU A 25 0.79 -18.57 34.09
CA GLU A 25 -0.13 -17.52 34.51
C GLU A 25 0.40 -16.10 34.21
N LYS A 26 1.71 -15.87 34.33
CA LYS A 26 2.30 -14.56 34.03
C LYS A 26 2.28 -14.25 32.54
N ARG A 27 2.51 -15.25 31.69
CA ARG A 27 2.44 -15.12 30.22
C ARG A 27 1.01 -14.94 29.73
N ARG A 28 0.03 -15.56 30.41
CA ARG A 28 -1.42 -15.30 30.20
C ARG A 28 -1.72 -13.83 30.39
N ILE A 29 -1.44 -13.32 31.58
CA ILE A 29 -1.76 -11.95 31.97
C ILE A 29 -1.10 -10.97 31.00
N ALA A 30 0.19 -11.14 30.68
CA ALA A 30 0.90 -10.29 29.73
C ALA A 30 0.28 -10.26 28.32
N LYS A 31 -0.09 -11.42 27.77
CA LYS A 31 -0.69 -11.51 26.42
C LYS A 31 -2.12 -10.97 26.38
N ILE A 32 -2.88 -11.14 27.46
CA ILE A 32 -4.22 -10.56 27.61
C ILE A 32 -4.13 -9.04 27.72
N TRP A 33 -3.19 -8.53 28.52
CA TRP A 33 -2.89 -7.10 28.59
C TRP A 33 -2.50 -6.55 27.23
N TYR A 34 -1.66 -7.25 26.47
CA TYR A 34 -1.31 -6.87 25.10
C TYR A 34 -2.54 -6.79 24.19
N LEU A 35 -3.43 -7.79 24.21
CA LEU A 35 -4.64 -7.80 23.40
C LEU A 35 -5.65 -6.71 23.82
N VAL A 36 -5.82 -6.47 25.12
CA VAL A 36 -6.68 -5.40 25.64
C VAL A 36 -6.10 -4.03 25.29
N ARG A 37 -4.77 -3.86 25.42
CA ARG A 37 -4.05 -2.64 25.03
C ARG A 37 -4.19 -2.37 23.54
N GLN A 38 -3.94 -3.38 22.69
CA GLN A 38 -4.12 -3.32 21.24
C GLN A 38 -5.56 -2.96 20.88
N ARG A 39 -6.56 -3.63 21.49
CA ARG A 39 -7.97 -3.31 21.26
C ARG A 39 -8.33 -1.89 21.70
N ARG A 40 -7.84 -1.42 22.84
CA ARG A 40 -8.10 -0.03 23.29
C ARG A 40 -7.48 0.99 22.34
N ILE A 41 -6.24 0.77 21.90
CA ILE A 41 -5.58 1.65 20.93
C ILE A 41 -6.33 1.63 19.60
N PHE A 42 -6.70 0.45 19.12
CA PHE A 42 -7.44 0.29 17.87
C PHE A 42 -8.81 0.95 17.92
N VAL A 43 -9.57 0.79 19.02
CA VAL A 43 -10.87 1.43 19.20
C VAL A 43 -10.75 2.96 19.21
N ILE A 44 -9.75 3.50 19.90
CA ILE A 44 -9.52 4.96 19.93
C ILE A 44 -9.11 5.47 18.53
N ALA A 45 -8.21 4.76 17.85
CA ALA A 45 -7.77 5.11 16.50
C ALA A 45 -8.95 5.06 15.51
N TYR A 46 -9.80 4.03 15.62
CA TYR A 46 -10.99 3.87 14.80
C TYR A 46 -11.95 5.06 14.97
N PHE A 47 -12.29 5.43 16.21
CA PHE A 47 -13.19 6.55 16.44
C PHE A 47 -12.61 7.87 15.96
N ARG A 48 -11.31 8.13 16.21
CA ARG A 48 -10.66 9.34 15.71
C ARG A 48 -10.61 9.42 14.19
N LEU A 49 -10.35 8.29 13.53
CA LEU A 49 -10.41 8.21 12.07
C LEU A 49 -11.84 8.45 11.57
N ALA A 50 -12.84 7.81 12.17
CA ALA A 50 -14.24 7.98 11.80
C ALA A 50 -14.72 9.43 12.00
N ASP A 51 -14.32 10.09 13.09
CA ASP A 51 -14.63 11.49 13.35
C ASP A 51 -13.97 12.41 12.32
N GLY A 52 -12.70 12.16 11.97
CA GLY A 52 -12.01 12.87 10.89
C GLY A 52 -12.74 12.69 9.55
N LEU A 53 -13.03 11.45 9.15
CA LEU A 53 -13.77 11.15 7.92
C LEU A 53 -15.16 11.78 7.91
N ARG A 54 -15.83 11.87 9.07
CA ARG A 54 -17.13 12.55 9.20
C ARG A 54 -16.98 14.06 9.02
N ALA A 55 -15.95 14.67 9.60
CA ALA A 55 -15.67 16.10 9.45
C ALA A 55 -15.41 16.49 7.98
N PHE A 56 -14.82 15.59 7.18
CA PHE A 56 -14.64 15.76 5.74
C PHE A 56 -15.88 15.37 4.90
N GLY A 57 -17.01 15.00 5.52
CA GLY A 57 -18.22 14.57 4.82
C GLY A 57 -18.04 13.28 4.00
N LEU A 58 -17.01 12.48 4.31
CA LEU A 58 -16.64 11.28 3.57
C LEU A 58 -17.22 10.02 4.21
N LEU A 59 -17.37 9.98 5.54
CA LEU A 59 -17.82 8.79 6.26
C LEU A 59 -19.18 8.27 5.78
N ASP A 60 -20.14 9.16 5.56
CA ASP A 60 -21.48 8.77 5.10
C ASP A 60 -21.46 8.29 3.64
N LYS A 61 -20.60 8.87 2.80
CA LYS A 61 -20.39 8.43 1.41
C LYS A 61 -19.75 7.05 1.34
N ILE A 62 -18.74 6.78 2.17
CA ILE A 62 -18.10 5.47 2.27
C ILE A 62 -19.13 4.39 2.66
N LYS A 63 -20.04 4.71 3.60
CA LYS A 63 -21.09 3.78 4.02
C LYS A 63 -22.17 3.58 2.97
N ALA A 64 -22.52 4.62 2.22
CA ALA A 64 -23.55 4.57 1.19
C ALA A 64 -23.07 3.84 -0.09
N TYR A 65 -21.79 3.98 -0.42
CA TYR A 65 -21.19 3.46 -1.66
C TYR A 65 -19.88 2.70 -1.37
N PRO A 66 -19.90 1.63 -0.55
CA PRO A 66 -18.68 0.92 -0.16
C PRO A 66 -17.88 0.43 -1.37
N GLU A 67 -18.56 0.09 -2.46
CA GLU A 67 -17.95 -0.38 -3.69
C GLU A 67 -17.04 0.64 -4.38
N ALA A 68 -17.39 1.93 -4.31
CA ALA A 68 -16.56 3.00 -4.89
C ALA A 68 -15.24 3.18 -4.13
N PHE A 69 -15.16 2.72 -2.88
CA PHE A 69 -13.99 2.86 -2.01
C PHE A 69 -13.20 1.57 -1.85
N TRP A 70 -13.63 0.44 -2.43
CA TRP A 70 -12.88 -0.82 -2.32
C TRP A 70 -11.46 -0.65 -2.81
N LEU A 71 -11.25 -0.07 -3.99
CA LEU A 71 -9.90 0.17 -4.52
C LEU A 71 -9.01 0.98 -3.56
N LEU A 72 -9.59 1.92 -2.80
CA LEU A 72 -8.84 2.79 -1.89
C LEU A 72 -8.43 2.13 -0.57
N PHE A 73 -9.28 1.24 -0.05
CA PHE A 73 -9.06 0.61 1.27
C PHE A 73 -8.69 -0.87 1.19
N GLN A 74 -8.89 -1.50 0.04
CA GLN A 74 -8.48 -2.87 -0.21
C GLN A 74 -7.02 -2.87 -0.65
N PHE A 75 -6.23 -3.69 0.02
CA PHE A 75 -4.86 -3.92 -0.42
C PHE A 75 -4.88 -4.71 -1.73
N HIS A 76 -4.33 -4.11 -2.79
CA HIS A 76 -4.06 -4.78 -4.04
C HIS A 76 -2.55 -4.95 -4.17
N LYS A 77 -2.08 -6.20 -4.17
CA LYS A 77 -0.70 -6.51 -4.54
C LYS A 77 -0.63 -6.51 -6.06
N THR A 78 -0.25 -5.39 -6.65
CA THR A 78 0.11 -5.37 -8.07
C THR A 78 1.54 -5.87 -8.19
N GLU A 79 1.73 -6.97 -8.91
CA GLU A 79 3.08 -7.44 -9.26
C GLU A 79 3.62 -6.51 -10.35
N LEU A 80 4.73 -5.86 -10.05
CA LEU A 80 5.38 -4.95 -10.99
C LEU A 80 6.13 -5.79 -12.02
N ASN A 81 6.02 -5.40 -13.29
CA ASN A 81 6.84 -5.88 -14.37
C ASN A 81 7.43 -4.66 -15.12
N SER A 82 8.39 -4.91 -16.00
CA SER A 82 9.05 -3.87 -16.79
C SER A 82 8.06 -3.09 -17.65
N GLU A 83 7.11 -3.76 -18.30
CA GLU A 83 6.07 -3.13 -19.14
C GLU A 83 5.26 -2.08 -18.37
N ILE A 84 4.75 -2.44 -17.19
CA ILE A 84 4.03 -1.53 -16.30
C ILE A 84 4.91 -0.34 -15.92
N ILE A 85 6.17 -0.55 -15.56
CA ILE A 85 7.07 0.55 -15.19
C ILE A 85 7.31 1.48 -16.38
N LEU A 86 7.51 0.93 -17.59
CA LEU A 86 7.74 1.71 -18.80
C LEU A 86 6.49 2.52 -19.19
N ASP A 87 5.30 1.94 -19.05
CA ASP A 87 4.01 2.58 -19.33
C ASP A 87 3.69 3.75 -18.37
N LEU A 88 4.31 3.79 -17.19
CA LEU A 88 4.16 4.93 -16.27
C LEU A 88 4.78 6.21 -16.82
N TYR A 89 5.70 6.13 -17.78
CA TYR A 89 6.40 7.28 -18.32
C TYR A 89 5.80 7.72 -19.65
N THR A 90 5.63 9.03 -19.80
CA THR A 90 5.30 9.60 -21.11
C THR A 90 6.52 9.55 -22.02
N GLU A 91 6.33 9.06 -23.24
CA GLU A 91 7.38 9.09 -24.26
C GLU A 91 7.92 10.52 -24.43
N PRO A 92 9.26 10.71 -24.33
CA PRO A 92 9.84 12.05 -24.41
C PRO A 92 9.68 12.63 -25.81
N THR A 93 9.52 13.96 -25.89
CA THR A 93 9.52 14.65 -27.18
C THR A 93 10.91 14.57 -27.82
N LEU A 94 10.99 13.89 -28.95
CA LEU A 94 12.25 13.72 -29.68
C LEU A 94 12.60 14.95 -30.51
N ALA A 95 13.89 15.26 -30.59
CA ALA A 95 14.42 16.28 -31.48
C ALA A 95 14.20 15.91 -32.97
N GLU A 96 14.45 16.87 -33.86
CA GLU A 96 14.28 16.71 -35.30
C GLU A 96 15.00 15.48 -35.85
N MET A 97 14.38 14.87 -36.88
CA MET A 97 14.95 13.73 -37.58
C MET A 97 16.35 14.06 -38.11
N LEU A 98 17.27 13.09 -37.98
CA LEU A 98 18.68 13.20 -38.39
C LEU A 98 19.56 14.14 -37.55
N SER A 99 19.06 14.73 -36.47
CA SER A 99 19.92 15.45 -35.54
C SER A 99 20.77 14.49 -34.68
N ASN A 100 22.02 14.87 -34.42
CA ASN A 100 22.90 14.16 -33.47
C ASN A 100 22.27 14.06 -32.07
N LEU A 101 21.43 15.04 -31.71
CA LEU A 101 20.70 15.06 -30.45
C LEU A 101 19.64 13.94 -30.42
N ARG A 102 18.86 13.77 -31.49
CA ARG A 102 17.85 12.71 -31.59
C ARG A 102 18.48 11.33 -31.48
N GLN A 103 19.64 11.10 -32.11
CA GLN A 103 20.34 9.82 -32.00
C GLN A 103 20.71 9.50 -30.54
N LYS A 104 21.22 10.48 -29.79
CA LYS A 104 21.54 10.33 -28.36
C LYS A 104 20.28 10.10 -27.52
N GLN A 105 19.19 10.78 -27.81
CA GLN A 105 17.91 10.59 -27.10
C GLN A 105 17.36 9.19 -27.31
N VAL A 106 17.32 8.72 -28.57
CA VAL A 106 16.87 7.36 -28.89
C VAL A 106 17.74 6.33 -28.20
N GLN A 107 19.06 6.50 -28.23
CA GLN A 107 19.98 5.60 -27.53
C GLN A 107 19.74 5.58 -26.01
N ALA A 108 19.51 6.74 -25.39
CA ALA A 108 19.20 6.82 -23.96
C ALA A 108 17.87 6.13 -23.61
N ILE A 109 16.84 6.24 -24.46
CA ILE A 109 15.56 5.55 -24.27
C ILE A 109 15.75 4.03 -24.39
N THR A 110 16.53 3.56 -25.37
CA THR A 110 16.86 2.14 -25.51
C THR A 110 17.56 1.63 -24.26
N TYR A 111 18.60 2.32 -23.78
CA TYR A 111 19.30 1.92 -22.56
C TYR A 111 18.42 1.94 -21.32
N TRP A 112 17.50 2.89 -21.22
CA TRP A 112 16.53 2.91 -20.14
C TRP A 112 15.62 1.67 -20.18
N ARG A 113 15.08 1.33 -21.35
CA ARG A 113 14.22 0.15 -21.52
C ARG A 113 14.96 -1.15 -21.20
N ASP A 114 16.17 -1.30 -21.74
CA ASP A 114 17.01 -2.47 -21.49
C ASP A 114 17.32 -2.60 -19.99
N PHE A 115 17.68 -1.48 -19.33
CA PHE A 115 17.94 -1.46 -17.89
C PHE A 115 16.72 -1.89 -17.04
N VAL A 116 15.51 -1.45 -17.39
CA VAL A 116 14.31 -1.86 -16.65
C VAL A 116 14.02 -3.35 -16.83
N CYS A 117 14.20 -3.88 -18.05
CA CYS A 117 14.07 -5.31 -18.32
C CYS A 117 15.13 -6.12 -17.56
N ASP A 118 16.40 -5.71 -17.60
CA ASP A 118 17.50 -6.37 -16.90
C ASP A 118 17.26 -6.43 -15.38
N LEU A 119 16.70 -5.35 -14.79
CA LEU A 119 16.33 -5.35 -13.38
C LEU A 119 15.24 -6.36 -13.04
N GLU A 120 14.24 -6.52 -13.91
CA GLU A 120 13.19 -7.52 -13.74
C GLU A 120 13.76 -8.95 -13.82
N ASP A 121 14.63 -9.20 -14.80
CA ASP A 121 15.25 -10.51 -15.02
C ASP A 121 16.20 -10.91 -13.89
N GLU A 122 16.92 -9.96 -13.28
CA GLU A 122 17.79 -10.21 -12.13
C GLU A 122 17.01 -10.45 -10.83
N ASP A 123 16.10 -9.54 -10.48
CA ASP A 123 15.24 -9.64 -9.29
C ASP A 123 14.02 -8.70 -9.43
N PRO A 124 12.80 -9.23 -9.62
CA PRO A 124 11.58 -8.44 -9.74
C PRO A 124 11.32 -7.48 -8.57
N ALA A 125 11.86 -7.75 -7.37
CA ALA A 125 11.74 -6.84 -6.23
C ALA A 125 12.43 -5.50 -6.46
N ARG A 126 13.45 -5.45 -7.33
CA ARG A 126 14.18 -4.21 -7.66
C ARG A 126 13.33 -3.20 -8.42
N LEU A 127 12.30 -3.65 -9.14
CA LEU A 127 11.35 -2.74 -9.78
C LEU A 127 10.59 -1.90 -8.75
N ALA A 128 10.29 -2.45 -7.57
CA ALA A 128 9.66 -1.71 -6.48
C ALA A 128 10.61 -0.66 -5.87
N ASP A 129 11.90 -0.98 -5.77
CA ASP A 129 12.92 -0.03 -5.32
C ASP A 129 13.16 1.08 -6.34
N LEU A 130 13.18 0.76 -7.63
CA LEU A 130 13.25 1.75 -8.72
C LEU A 130 12.03 2.68 -8.68
N LEU A 131 10.82 2.12 -8.56
CA LEU A 131 9.60 2.91 -8.44
C LEU A 131 9.63 3.81 -7.20
N GLY A 132 10.11 3.28 -6.07
CA GLY A 132 10.29 4.03 -4.83
C GLY A 132 11.32 5.16 -4.96
N PHE A 133 12.40 4.93 -5.70
CA PHE A 133 13.40 5.95 -5.98
C PHE A 133 12.86 7.10 -6.83
N LEU A 134 12.04 6.79 -7.85
CA LEU A 134 11.52 7.78 -8.80
C LEU A 134 10.28 8.52 -8.29
N THR A 135 9.42 7.85 -7.53
CA THR A 135 8.10 8.38 -7.14
C THR A 135 7.90 8.51 -5.63
N GLY A 136 8.78 7.92 -4.81
CA GLY A 136 8.59 7.77 -3.36
C GLY A 136 7.64 6.64 -2.97
N ALA A 137 6.97 5.99 -3.92
CA ALA A 137 6.05 4.88 -3.69
C ALA A 137 6.64 3.56 -4.22
N ARG A 138 6.58 2.49 -3.42
CA ARG A 138 7.06 1.14 -3.82
C ARG A 138 6.02 0.29 -4.53
N SER A 139 4.82 0.84 -4.73
CA SER A 139 3.71 0.19 -5.41
C SER A 139 2.89 1.26 -6.12
N ILE A 140 2.23 0.88 -7.21
CA ILE A 140 1.33 1.78 -7.92
C ILE A 140 0.13 2.08 -7.02
N PRO A 141 -0.20 3.36 -6.76
CA PRO A 141 -1.39 3.71 -5.99
C PRO A 141 -2.66 3.13 -6.65
N PRO A 142 -3.72 2.82 -5.89
CA PRO A 142 -4.94 2.23 -6.47
C PRO A 142 -5.65 3.10 -7.51
N LEU A 143 -5.43 4.41 -7.46
CA LEU A 143 -5.93 5.36 -8.47
C LEU A 143 -4.90 5.67 -9.57
N GLY A 144 -3.81 4.89 -9.63
CA GLY A 144 -2.64 5.15 -10.46
C GLY A 144 -1.84 6.37 -10.00
N PHE A 145 -0.78 6.68 -10.75
CA PHE A 145 -0.14 7.97 -10.67
C PHE A 145 -0.96 8.95 -11.50
N GLN A 146 -1.40 10.06 -10.89
CA GLN A 146 -2.00 11.15 -11.66
C GLN A 146 -0.94 11.66 -12.62
N GLN A 147 -1.23 11.67 -13.92
CA GLN A 147 -0.39 12.40 -14.85
C GLN A 147 -0.43 13.86 -14.41
N LEU A 148 0.72 14.41 -14.00
CA LEU A 148 0.83 15.86 -13.85
C LEU A 148 0.34 16.47 -15.16
N PRO A 149 -0.50 17.51 -15.14
CA PRO A 149 -0.73 18.26 -16.36
C PRO A 149 0.63 18.69 -16.86
N LEU A 150 1.00 18.22 -18.06
CA LEU A 150 2.16 18.68 -18.79
C LEU A 150 2.09 20.21 -18.73
N THR A 151 2.98 20.83 -17.95
CA THR A 151 3.15 22.27 -17.99
C THR A 151 3.42 22.59 -19.45
N SER A 152 2.43 23.16 -20.14
CA SER A 152 2.59 23.74 -21.45
C SER A 152 3.73 24.75 -21.30
N THR A 153 4.88 24.39 -21.84
CA THR A 153 6.04 25.26 -21.94
C THR A 153 5.57 26.55 -22.62
N PHE A 154 5.65 27.68 -21.91
CA PHE A 154 5.62 29.01 -22.49
C PHE A 154 7.03 29.41 -22.90
#